data_AF-A0A7X8QVW3-F1
#
_entry.id   AF-A0A7X8QVW3-F1
#
_cell.length_a   1.000
_cell.length_b   1.000
_cell.length_c   1.000
_cell.angle_alpha   90.00
_cell.angle_beta   90.00
_cell.angle_gamma   90.00
#
_symmetry.space_group_name_H-M   'P 1'
#
loop_
_entity.id
_entity.type
_entity.pdbx_description
1 polymer ?
#
loop_
_entity_poly.entity_id
_entity_poly.type
_entity_poly.pdbx_seq_one_letter_code
_entity_poly.pdbx_strand_id
1 'polypeptide(L)'
;MSVFQKAKELALEIKQSQEYQEVRRTGQDVQNNEEARQIVEDIQNAQAQIEFFQNSGMPPSEEQIEEFNNIRLKMQGNSLIQAYLKAQDDYSQLMQQINQSISDEVNN
;
A
#
# COMPACT_ATOMS: atom_id res chain seq x y z
N MET A 1 -7.83 -29.03 16.35
CA MET A 1 -7.30 -27.66 16.16
C MET A 1 -8.47 -26.72 15.96
N SER A 2 -8.45 -25.51 16.54
CA SER A 2 -9.50 -24.51 16.31
C SER A 2 -9.26 -23.75 15.00
N VAL A 3 -10.30 -23.15 14.42
CA VAL A 3 -10.20 -22.28 13.23
C VAL A 3 -9.20 -21.14 13.46
N PHE A 4 -9.20 -20.55 14.66
CA PHE A 4 -8.24 -19.50 15.03
C PHE A 4 -6.79 -19.97 15.05
N GLN A 5 -6.53 -21.23 15.43
CA GLN A 5 -5.18 -21.78 15.40
C GLN A 5 -4.68 -21.93 13.95
N LYS A 6 -5.54 -22.45 13.06
CA LYS A 6 -5.21 -22.55 11.63
C LYS A 6 -4.99 -21.18 10.97
N ALA A 7 -5.78 -20.18 11.35
CA ALA A 7 -5.59 -18.81 10.86
C ALA A 7 -4.23 -18.23 11.28
N LYS A 8 -3.75 -18.51 12.50
CA LYS A 8 -2.42 -18.10 12.95
C LYS A 8 -1.31 -18.81 12.18
N GLU A 9 -1.47 -20.11 11.93
CA GLU A 9 -0.51 -20.89 11.12
C GLU A 9 -0.40 -20.34 9.70
N LEU A 10 -1.54 -20.09 9.04
CA LEU A 10 -1.57 -19.44 7.73
C LEU A 10 -0.90 -18.06 7.75
N ALA A 11 -1.15 -17.25 8.78
CA ALA A 11 -0.50 -15.95 8.90
C ALA A 11 1.03 -16.05 9.06
N LEU A 12 1.53 -17.10 9.71
CA LEU A 12 2.96 -17.36 9.81
C LEU A 12 3.56 -17.76 8.45
N GLU A 13 2.86 -18.57 7.67
CA GLU A 13 3.28 -18.94 6.32
C GLU A 13 3.26 -17.73 5.37
N ILE A 14 2.20 -16.91 5.40
CA ILE A 14 2.13 -15.66 4.64
C ILE A 14 3.30 -14.75 5.00
N LYS A 15 3.64 -14.63 6.29
CA LYS A 15 4.79 -13.84 6.73
C LYS A 15 6.12 -14.36 6.17
N GLN A 16 6.21 -15.66 5.86
CA GLN A 16 7.40 -16.26 5.25
C GLN A 16 7.38 -16.21 3.71
N SER A 17 6.26 -15.79 3.10
CA SER A 17 6.14 -15.69 1.65
C SER A 17 7.10 -14.65 1.07
N GLN A 18 7.53 -14.87 -0.16
CA GLN A 18 8.44 -13.96 -0.85
C GLN A 18 7.80 -12.57 -1.02
N GLU A 19 6.50 -12.52 -1.32
CA GLU A 19 5.73 -11.31 -1.51
C GLU A 19 5.70 -10.45 -0.24
N TYR A 20 5.44 -11.06 0.93
CA TYR A 20 5.48 -10.33 2.20
C TYR A 20 6.89 -9.82 2.52
N GLN A 21 7.91 -10.66 2.33
CA GLN A 21 9.31 -10.26 2.57
C GLN A 21 9.73 -9.11 1.64
N GLU A 22 9.28 -9.12 0.40
CA GLU A 22 9.60 -8.07 -0.57
C GLU A 22 8.93 -6.74 -0.21
N VAL A 23 7.68 -6.75 0.25
CA VAL A 23 7.02 -5.54 0.80
C VAL A 23 7.80 -4.98 1.99
N ARG A 24 8.25 -5.86 2.90
CA ARG A 24 9.03 -5.44 4.07
C ARG A 24 10.37 -4.82 3.66
N ARG A 25 11.08 -5.44 2.73
CA ARG A 25 12.38 -4.99 2.23
C ARG A 25 12.26 -3.64 1.52
N THR A 26 11.39 -3.55 0.52
CA THR A 26 11.16 -2.32 -0.26
C THR A 26 10.61 -1.18 0.60
N GLY A 27 9.77 -1.49 1.60
CA GLY A 27 9.29 -0.49 2.56
C GLY A 27 10.42 0.07 3.44
N GLN A 28 11.38 -0.76 3.84
CA GLN A 28 12.58 -0.31 4.55
C GLN A 28 13.47 0.55 3.64
N ASP A 29 13.62 0.17 2.37
CA ASP A 29 14.39 0.96 1.40
C ASP A 29 13.82 2.38 1.25
N VAL A 30 12.48 2.52 1.19
CA VAL A 30 11.80 3.82 1.17
C VAL A 30 12.03 4.58 2.49
N GLN A 31 11.89 3.94 3.65
CA GLN A 31 12.07 4.61 4.94
C GLN A 31 13.50 5.10 5.20
N ASN A 32 14.48 4.36 4.70
CA ASN A 32 15.90 4.66 4.86
C ASN A 32 16.41 5.71 3.86
N ASN A 33 15.61 6.07 2.86
CA ASN A 33 15.94 7.08 1.88
C ASN A 33 15.16 8.37 2.16
N GLU A 34 15.88 9.45 2.48
CA GLU A 34 15.28 10.74 2.85
C GLU A 34 14.32 11.30 1.79
N GLU A 35 14.74 11.27 0.53
CA GLU A 35 13.94 11.79 -0.59
C GLU A 35 12.66 10.98 -0.78
N ALA A 36 12.76 9.65 -0.80
CA ALA A 36 11.61 8.76 -0.95
C ALA A 36 10.64 8.92 0.24
N ARG A 37 11.16 9.03 1.47
CA ARG A 37 10.35 9.26 2.66
C ARG A 37 9.59 10.58 2.57
N GLN A 38 10.27 11.66 2.16
CA GLN A 38 9.63 12.97 2.01
C GLN A 38 8.52 12.94 0.96
N ILE A 39 8.74 12.30 -0.19
CA ILE A 39 7.72 12.17 -1.24
C ILE A 39 6.48 11.41 -0.71
N VAL A 40 6.69 10.36 0.09
CA VAL A 40 5.60 9.60 0.71
C VAL A 40 4.83 10.43 1.74
N GLU A 41 5.51 11.25 2.53
CA GLU A 41 4.86 12.16 3.48
C GLU A 41 4.06 13.25 2.75
N ASP A 42 4.65 13.85 1.70
CA ASP A 42 4.00 14.88 0.89
C ASP A 42 2.71 14.35 0.25
N ILE A 43 2.73 13.13 -0.31
CA ILE A 43 1.54 12.56 -0.95
C ILE A 43 0.44 12.23 0.07
N GLN A 44 0.81 11.76 1.27
CA GLN A 44 -0.15 11.48 2.35
C GLN A 44 -0.83 12.76 2.83
N ASN A 45 -0.05 13.82 3.03
CA ASN A 45 -0.57 15.12 3.42
C ASN A 45 -1.49 15.73 2.35
N ALA A 46 -1.11 15.64 1.08
CA ALA A 46 -1.94 16.13 -0.02
C ALA A 46 -3.24 15.33 -0.17
N GLN A 47 -3.20 14.00 -0.01
CA GLN A 47 -4.42 13.16 0.00
C GLN A 47 -5.36 13.53 1.15
N ALA A 48 -4.85 13.66 2.36
CA ALA A 48 -5.65 14.02 3.53
C ALA A 48 -6.33 15.39 3.37
N GLN A 49 -5.64 16.36 2.76
CA GLN A 49 -6.23 17.66 2.43
C GLN A 49 -7.37 17.52 1.41
N ILE A 50 -7.15 16.78 0.31
CA ILE A 50 -8.19 16.55 -0.70
C ILE A 50 -9.41 15.87 -0.08
N GLU A 51 -9.22 14.85 0.74
CA GLU A 51 -10.29 14.15 1.45
C GLU A 51 -11.05 15.09 2.39
N PHE A 52 -10.37 15.97 3.10
CA PHE A 52 -10.99 16.97 3.97
C PHE A 52 -11.92 17.91 3.19
N PHE A 53 -11.48 18.43 2.04
CA PHE A 53 -12.31 19.30 1.20
C PHE A 53 -13.54 18.55 0.67
N GLN A 54 -13.34 17.35 0.11
CA GLN A 54 -14.42 16.51 -0.40
C GLN A 54 -15.48 16.22 0.69
N ASN A 55 -15.04 15.84 1.89
CA ASN A 55 -15.93 15.58 3.02
C ASN A 55 -16.65 16.83 3.53
N SER A 56 -16.05 18.00 3.36
CA SER A 56 -16.65 19.29 3.71
C SER A 56 -17.62 19.82 2.64
N GLY A 57 -17.83 19.08 1.55
CA GLY A 57 -18.67 19.49 0.41
C GLY A 57 -18.06 20.63 -0.41
N MET A 58 -16.76 20.90 -0.25
CA MET A 58 -16.02 21.92 -1.01
C MET A 58 -15.07 21.23 -2.00
N PRO A 59 -14.97 21.70 -3.24
CA PRO A 59 -13.94 21.19 -4.14
C PRO A 59 -12.55 21.71 -3.70
N PRO A 60 -11.48 20.91 -3.85
CA PRO A 60 -10.11 21.42 -3.72
C PRO A 60 -9.83 22.48 -4.78
N SER A 61 -8.95 23.43 -4.49
CA SER A 61 -8.55 24.48 -5.44
C SER A 61 -7.70 23.92 -6.59
N GLU A 62 -7.60 24.67 -7.70
CA GLU A 62 -6.71 24.30 -8.81
C GLU A 62 -5.25 24.17 -8.36
N GLU A 63 -4.78 25.07 -7.51
CA GLU A 63 -3.43 25.04 -6.94
C GLU A 63 -3.18 23.75 -6.13
N GLN A 64 -4.16 23.30 -5.33
CA GLN A 64 -4.05 22.05 -4.57
C GLN A 64 -4.04 20.83 -5.48
N ILE A 65 -4.80 20.85 -6.57
CA ILE A 65 -4.80 19.79 -7.58
C ILE A 65 -3.44 19.74 -8.30
N GLU A 66 -2.89 20.90 -8.66
CA GLU A 66 -1.56 21.00 -9.28
C GLU A 66 -0.45 20.51 -8.36
N GLU A 67 -0.47 20.91 -7.09
CA GLU A 67 0.48 20.45 -6.07
C GLU A 67 0.43 18.93 -5.93
N PHE A 68 -0.76 18.36 -5.79
CA PHE A 68 -0.97 16.92 -5.74
C PHE A 68 -0.42 16.20 -6.99
N ASN A 69 -0.68 16.74 -8.19
CA ASN A 69 -0.16 16.18 -9.42
C ASN A 69 1.37 16.22 -9.49
N ASN A 70 1.99 17.31 -9.03
CA ASN A 70 3.45 17.43 -8.98
C ASN A 70 4.07 16.41 -8.02
N ILE A 71 3.48 16.20 -6.85
CA ILE A 71 3.93 15.18 -5.89
C ILE A 71 3.77 13.78 -6.51
N ARG A 72 2.66 13.51 -7.21
CA ARG A 72 2.46 12.24 -7.93
C ARG A 72 3.53 11.99 -8.99
N LEU A 73 3.95 13.01 -9.74
CA LEU A 73 5.02 12.88 -10.72
C LEU A 73 6.36 12.52 -10.08
N LYS A 74 6.70 13.15 -8.93
CA LYS A 74 7.90 12.78 -8.15
C LYS A 74 7.83 11.33 -7.67
N MET A 75 6.68 10.90 -7.18
CA MET A 75 6.43 9.52 -6.74
C MET A 75 6.58 8.51 -7.89
N GLN A 76 6.13 8.86 -9.09
CA GLN A 76 6.30 8.04 -10.30
C GLN A 76 7.76 7.96 -10.75
N GLY A 77 8.54 9.03 -10.57
CA GLY A 77 9.95 9.08 -10.91
C GLY A 77 10.89 8.39 -9.91
N ASN A 78 10.44 8.14 -8.67
CA ASN A 78 11.28 7.56 -7.64
C ASN A 78 11.25 6.02 -7.68
N SER A 79 12.39 5.40 -8.02
CA SER A 79 12.50 3.95 -8.20
C SER A 79 12.26 3.13 -6.93
N LEU A 80 12.60 3.65 -5.74
CA LEU A 80 12.35 2.97 -4.47
C LEU A 80 10.86 2.89 -4.17
N ILE A 81 10.14 3.99 -4.41
CA ILE A 81 8.68 4.01 -4.26
C ILE A 81 8.02 3.10 -5.30
N GLN A 82 8.46 3.12 -6.55
CA GLN A 82 7.94 2.21 -7.58
C GLN A 82 8.15 0.73 -7.21
N ALA A 83 9.32 0.38 -6.68
CA ALA A 83 9.60 -0.98 -6.21
C ALA A 83 8.67 -1.38 -5.05
N TYR A 84 8.45 -0.47 -4.09
CA TYR A 84 7.52 -0.70 -2.98
C TYR A 84 6.07 -0.88 -3.45
N LEU A 85 5.59 0.00 -4.34
CA LEU A 85 4.22 -0.08 -4.89
C LEU A 85 4.01 -1.40 -5.66
N LYS A 86 5.01 -1.83 -6.43
CA LYS A 86 4.95 -3.13 -7.10
C LYS A 86 4.89 -4.29 -6.11
N ALA A 87 5.76 -4.29 -5.10
CA ALA A 87 5.74 -5.34 -4.07
C ALA A 87 4.39 -5.40 -3.34
N GLN A 88 3.79 -4.23 -3.07
CA GLN A 88 2.48 -4.13 -2.43
C GLN A 88 1.35 -4.67 -3.32
N ASP A 89 1.39 -4.44 -4.63
CA ASP A 89 0.46 -5.05 -5.58
C ASP A 89 0.59 -6.58 -5.62
N ASP A 90 1.82 -7.08 -5.77
CA ASP A 90 2.09 -8.52 -5.81
C ASP A 90 1.60 -9.21 -4.50
N TYR A 91 1.84 -8.62 -3.34
CA TYR A 91 1.32 -9.12 -2.05
C TYR A 91 -0.21 -9.03 -1.95
N SER A 92 -0.83 -7.97 -2.47
CA SER A 92 -2.29 -7.84 -2.53
C SER A 92 -2.91 -8.96 -3.36
N GLN A 93 -2.32 -9.28 -4.51
CA GLN A 93 -2.76 -10.38 -5.37
C GLN A 93 -2.66 -11.74 -4.66
N LEU A 94 -1.56 -12.00 -3.93
CA LEU A 94 -1.42 -13.20 -3.10
C LEU A 94 -2.57 -13.29 -2.07
N MET A 95 -2.82 -12.21 -1.33
CA MET A 95 -3.87 -12.19 -0.32
C MET A 95 -5.27 -12.38 -0.90
N GLN A 96 -5.53 -11.82 -2.08
CA GLN A 96 -6.80 -12.04 -2.80
C GLN A 96 -6.97 -13.50 -3.18
N GLN A 97 -5.93 -14.16 -3.72
CA GLN A 97 -5.98 -15.58 -4.06
C GLN A 97 -6.23 -16.45 -2.83
N ILE A 98 -5.56 -16.17 -1.70
CA ILE A 98 -5.77 -16.88 -0.44
C ILE A 98 -7.22 -16.73 0.04
N ASN A 99 -7.74 -15.49 0.06
CA ASN A 99 -9.11 -15.23 0.48
C ASN A 99 -10.13 -15.91 -0.45
N GLN A 100 -9.86 -15.94 -1.75
CA GLN A 100 -10.71 -16.64 -2.72
C GLN A 100 -10.71 -18.15 -2.44
N SER A 101 -9.54 -18.78 -2.26
CA SER A 101 -9.45 -20.22 -1.95
C SER A 101 -10.19 -20.58 -0.65
N ILE A 102 -10.09 -19.74 0.39
CA ILE A 102 -10.84 -19.95 1.63
C ILE A 102 -12.34 -19.82 1.38
N SER A 103 -12.75 -18.79 0.63
CA SER A 103 -14.17 -18.54 0.33
C SER A 103 -14.79 -19.66 -0.51
N ASP A 104 -14.06 -20.16 -1.49
CA ASP A 104 -14.49 -21.26 -2.35
C ASP A 104 -14.72 -22.53 -1.52
N GLU A 105 -13.77 -22.92 -0.67
CA GLU A 105 -13.89 -24.11 0.19
C GLU A 105 -14.97 -23.99 1.27
N VAL A 106 -15.24 -22.77 1.78
CA VAL A 106 -16.32 -22.56 2.77
C VAL A 106 -17.71 -22.66 2.14
N ASN A 107 -17.85 -22.29 0.86
CA ASN A 107 -19.12 -22.30 0.14
C ASN A 107 -19.38 -23.59 -0.66
N ASN A 108 -18.41 -24.51 -0.68
CA ASN A 108 -18.49 -25.84 -1.31
C ASN A 108 -19.20 -26.86 -0.39
#